data_AF-A0A2H0LCK9-F1
#
_entry.id   AF-A0A2H0LCK9-F1
#
_cell.length_a   1.000
_cell.length_b   1.000
_cell.length_c   1.000
_cell.angle_alpha   90.00
_cell.angle_beta   90.00
_cell.angle_gamma   90.00
#
_symmetry.space_group_name_H-M   'P 1'
#
loop_
_entity.id
_entity.type
_entity.pdbx_description
1 polymer ?
#
loop_
_entity_poly.entity_id
_entity_poly.type
_entity_poly.pdbx_seq_one_letter_code
_entity_poly.pdbx_strand_id
1 'polypeptide(L)'
;MDQPEQKNEARLMTIKEVAEYLAIHEMTLYTLLHESDIPAMKLGGQWRFNKQILDAWIVKEMEQGRMRQLGGGKPVKAHPVKARRTA
;
A
#
# COMPACT_ATOMS: atom_id res chain seq x y z
N MET A 1 -18.09 20.97 1.35
CA MET A 1 -18.97 19.83 1.67
C MET A 1 -19.08 18.99 0.42
N ASP A 2 -18.56 17.76 0.56
CA ASP A 2 -18.92 16.53 -0.14
C ASP A 2 -18.58 16.41 -1.62
N GLN A 3 -17.37 15.89 -1.86
CA GLN A 3 -16.88 15.40 -3.14
C GLN A 3 -17.76 14.23 -3.63
N PRO A 4 -18.09 14.17 -4.94
CA PRO A 4 -19.20 13.37 -5.44
C PRO A 4 -18.95 11.87 -5.29
N GLU A 5 -19.97 11.19 -4.77
CA GLU A 5 -20.08 9.75 -4.65
C GLU A 5 -20.18 9.11 -6.04
N GLN A 6 -19.05 8.92 -6.72
CA GLN A 6 -19.01 8.15 -7.97
C GLN A 6 -19.10 6.65 -7.68
N LYS A 7 -20.30 6.21 -7.32
CA LYS A 7 -20.76 4.83 -7.24
C LYS A 7 -20.44 4.11 -8.56
N ASN A 8 -19.36 3.34 -8.58
CA ASN A 8 -19.12 2.37 -9.63
C ASN A 8 -18.56 1.11 -8.98
N GLU A 9 -19.23 -0.01 -9.20
CA GLU A 9 -19.06 -1.28 -8.49
C GLU A 9 -17.75 -2.01 -8.90
N ALA A 10 -16.92 -1.35 -9.73
CA ALA A 10 -15.53 -1.67 -10.08
C ALA A 10 -14.57 -0.54 -9.63
N ARG A 11 -14.74 -0.03 -8.40
CA ARG A 11 -14.08 1.19 -7.92
C ARG A 11 -12.60 0.95 -7.61
N LEU A 12 -11.74 1.57 -8.41
CA LEU A 12 -10.34 1.75 -8.06
C LEU A 12 -10.24 2.77 -6.91
N MET A 13 -9.79 2.31 -5.75
CA MET A 13 -9.58 3.12 -4.56
C MET A 13 -8.42 4.07 -4.77
N THR A 14 -8.51 5.26 -4.18
CA THR A 14 -7.44 6.25 -4.12
C THR A 14 -6.49 5.97 -2.94
N ILE A 15 -5.35 6.66 -2.91
CA ILE A 15 -4.40 6.61 -1.79
C ILE A 15 -5.11 6.84 -0.45
N LYS A 16 -5.98 7.85 -0.38
CA LYS A 16 -6.67 8.23 0.85
C LYS A 16 -7.61 7.12 1.35
N GLU A 17 -8.42 6.57 0.45
CA GLU A 17 -9.32 5.46 0.76
C GLU A 17 -8.55 4.20 1.22
N VAL A 18 -7.41 3.92 0.61
CA VAL A 18 -6.56 2.78 1.00
C VAL A 18 -5.89 3.03 2.35
N ALA A 19 -5.46 4.25 2.62
CA ALA A 19 -4.89 4.64 3.91
C ALA A 19 -5.92 4.45 5.04
N GLU A 20 -7.17 4.89 4.82
CA GLU A 20 -8.27 4.65 5.77
C GLU A 20 -8.60 3.15 5.89
N TYR A 21 -8.61 2.41 4.78
CA TYR A 21 -8.91 0.98 4.77
C TYR A 21 -7.87 0.14 5.53
N LEU A 22 -6.59 0.47 5.39
CA LEU A 22 -5.49 -0.18 6.12
C LEU A 22 -5.27 0.42 7.52
N ALA A 23 -6.00 1.47 7.89
CA ALA A 23 -5.82 2.25 9.11
C ALA A 23 -4.37 2.76 9.30
N ILE A 24 -3.74 3.23 8.21
CA ILE A 24 -2.38 3.79 8.23
C ILE A 24 -2.36 5.23 7.72
N HIS A 25 -1.30 5.96 8.05
CA HIS A 25 -1.11 7.31 7.53
C HIS A 25 -0.74 7.31 6.04
N GLU A 26 -1.18 8.32 5.28
CA GLU A 26 -0.91 8.45 3.84
C GLU A 26 0.59 8.45 3.52
N MET A 27 1.41 9.10 4.37
CA MET A 27 2.89 9.05 4.28
C MET A 27 3.45 7.62 4.30
N THR A 28 2.87 6.74 5.10
CA THR A 28 3.26 5.33 5.13
C THR A 28 2.87 4.65 3.82
N LEU A 29 1.69 4.95 3.29
CA LEU A 29 1.28 4.44 1.98
C LEU A 29 2.20 4.92 0.84
N TYR A 30 2.64 6.18 0.85
CA TYR A 30 3.65 6.67 -0.10
C TYR A 30 4.97 5.92 0.02
N THR A 31 5.39 5.56 1.23
CA THR A 31 6.59 4.74 1.46
C THR A 31 6.41 3.34 0.85
N LEU A 32 5.26 2.70 1.10
CA LEU A 32 4.93 1.37 0.55
C LEU A 32 4.84 1.38 -0.98
N LEU A 33 4.31 2.46 -1.57
CA LEU A 33 4.29 2.68 -3.02
C LEU A 33 5.70 2.82 -3.60
N HIS A 34 6.59 3.51 -2.90
CA HIS A 34 7.97 3.68 -3.34
C HIS A 34 8.76 2.36 -3.27
N GLU A 35 8.53 1.56 -2.23
CA GLU A 35 9.12 0.22 -2.09
C GLU A 35 8.45 -0.83 -2.99
N SER A 36 7.37 -0.46 -3.70
CA SER A 36 6.55 -1.37 -4.51
C SER A 36 6.01 -2.58 -3.71
N ASP A 37 5.85 -2.39 -2.41
CA ASP A 37 5.42 -3.45 -1.49
C ASP A 37 3.91 -3.68 -1.56
N ILE A 38 3.16 -2.67 -2.00
CA ILE A 38 1.69 -2.69 -2.13
C ILE A 38 1.24 -2.75 -3.61
N PRO A 39 0.23 -3.56 -3.96
CA PRO A 39 -0.28 -3.64 -5.33
C PRO A 39 -1.04 -2.38 -5.73
N ALA A 40 -0.39 -1.51 -6.50
CA ALA A 40 -0.95 -0.26 -6.98
C ALA A 40 -0.72 -0.10 -8.49
N MET A 41 -1.68 0.53 -9.17
CA MET A 41 -1.63 0.83 -10.59
C MET A 41 -1.52 2.34 -10.81
N LYS A 42 -0.53 2.76 -11.61
CA LYS A 42 -0.38 4.17 -12.00
C LYS A 42 -1.22 4.44 -13.24
N LEU A 43 -2.33 5.17 -13.07
CA LEU A 43 -3.24 5.56 -14.14
C LEU A 43 -3.31 7.09 -14.22
N GLY A 44 -2.90 7.65 -15.37
CA GLY A 44 -3.02 9.09 -15.63
C GLY A 44 -2.28 9.99 -14.62
N GLY A 45 -1.18 9.51 -14.04
CA GLY A 45 -0.41 10.25 -13.02
C GLY A 45 -0.91 10.07 -11.59
N GLN A 46 -1.97 9.28 -11.36
CA GLN A 46 -2.51 8.99 -10.04
C GLN A 46 -2.38 7.51 -9.72
N TRP A 47 -2.16 7.19 -8.44
CA TRP A 47 -2.16 5.81 -7.96
C TRP A 47 -3.58 5.34 -7.71
N ARG A 48 -3.88 4.14 -8.21
CA ARG A 48 -5.18 3.50 -8.16
C ARG A 48 -5.02 2.08 -7.65
N PHE A 49 -5.90 1.68 -6.74
CA PHE A 49 -5.82 0.39 -6.07
C PHE A 49 -7.09 -0.40 -6.31
N ASN A 50 -6.94 -1.67 -6.68
CA ASN A 50 -8.09 -2.55 -6.84
C ASN A 50 -8.35 -3.26 -5.51
N LYS A 51 -9.54 -3.10 -4.94
CA LYS A 51 -9.90 -3.67 -3.63
C LYS A 51 -9.69 -5.18 -3.59
N GLN A 52 -10.05 -5.92 -4.63
CA GLN A 52 -9.89 -7.38 -4.66
C GLN A 52 -8.42 -7.80 -4.60
N ILE A 53 -7.55 -7.08 -5.30
CA ILE A 53 -6.11 -7.37 -5.31
C ILE A 53 -5.48 -6.97 -3.97
N LEU A 54 -5.90 -5.82 -3.43
CA LEU A 54 -5.43 -5.34 -2.13
C LEU A 54 -5.81 -6.31 -1.01
N ASP A 55 -7.04 -6.81 -0.98
CA ASP A 55 -7.53 -7.78 -0.01
C ASP A 55 -6.70 -9.07 -0.02
N ALA A 56 -6.50 -9.65 -1.22
CA ALA A 56 -5.66 -10.84 -1.39
C ALA A 56 -4.20 -10.61 -0.96
N TRP A 57 -3.67 -9.41 -1.22
CA TRP A 57 -2.33 -9.04 -0.77
C TRP A 57 -2.24 -8.93 0.75
N ILE A 58 -3.23 -8.34 1.42
CA ILE A 58 -3.26 -8.23 2.89
C ILE A 58 -3.20 -9.63 3.51
N VAL A 59 -4.03 -10.56 3.03
CA VAL A 59 -4.04 -11.95 3.51
C VAL A 59 -2.65 -12.57 3.36
N LYS A 60 -2.03 -12.40 2.18
CA LYS A 60 -0.68 -12.90 1.91
C LYS A 60 0.39 -12.28 2.81
N GLU A 61 0.33 -10.97 3.08
CA GLU A 61 1.27 -10.30 3.99
C GLU A 61 1.11 -10.74 5.45
N MET A 62 -0.13 -11.03 5.87
CA MET A 62 -0.42 -11.60 7.18
C MET A 62 0.17 -13.00 7.31
N GLU A 63 0.04 -13.85 6.29
CA GLU A 63 0.66 -15.18 6.25
C GLU A 63 2.18 -15.12 6.26
N GLN A 64 2.77 -14.13 5.58
CA GLN A 64 4.22 -13.92 5.54
C GLN A 64 4.77 -13.24 6.80
N GLY A 65 3.91 -12.82 7.73
CA GLY A 65 4.31 -12.20 9.00
C GLY A 65 4.93 -10.81 8.87
N ARG A 66 4.96 -10.22 7.66
CA ARG A 66 5.57 -8.90 7.41
C ARG A 66 4.77 -7.75 8.02
N MET A 67 3.45 -7.90 8.13
CA MET A 67 2.56 -6.85 8.66
C MET A 67 2.77 -6.53 10.15
N ARG A 68 3.36 -7.45 10.93
CA ARG A 68 3.67 -7.24 12.36
C ARG A 68 4.66 -6.09 12.61
N GLN A 69 5.40 -5.66 11.60
CA GLN A 69 6.42 -4.61 11.73
C GLN A 69 5.87 -3.18 11.55
N LEU A 70 4.62 -3.01 11.15
CA LEU A 70 4.03 -1.70 10.85
C LEU A 70 3.24 -1.08 12.02
N GLY A 71 2.90 -1.86 13.05
CA GLY A 71 1.97 -1.50 14.14
C GLY A 71 2.57 -0.90 15.42
N GLY A 72 3.80 -0.42 15.39
CA GLY A 72 4.41 0.28 16.52
C GLY A 72 5.35 1.35 16.02
N GLY A 73 5.27 2.57 16.56
CA GLY A 73 6.00 3.76 16.10
C GLY A 73 7.38 3.42 15.53
N LYS A 74 7.60 3.78 14.26
CA LYS A 74 8.79 3.41 13.47
C LYS A 74 10.08 3.56 14.30
N PRO A 75 10.86 2.50 14.55
CA PRO A 75 12.27 2.60 14.26
C PRO A 75 12.40 2.62 12.74
N VAL A 76 12.86 3.74 12.19
CA VAL A 76 13.35 3.83 10.82
C VAL A 76 14.54 2.87 10.68
N LYS A 77 14.29 1.63 10.23
CA LYS A 77 15.34 0.64 10.04
C LYS A 77 15.67 0.49 8.56
N ALA A 78 16.88 0.96 8.26
CA ALA A 78 17.77 0.59 7.19
C ALA A 78 17.24 -0.45 6.21
N HIS A 79 17.10 0.00 4.96
CA HIS A 79 17.19 -0.86 3.78
C HIS A 79 18.29 -1.90 3.99
N PRO A 80 18.03 -3.21 3.79
CA PRO A 80 19.13 -4.12 3.50
C PRO A 80 19.75 -3.59 2.21
N VAL A 81 20.98 -3.06 2.32
CA VAL A 81 21.87 -2.81 1.18
C VAL A 81 21.78 -4.08 0.35
N LYS A 82 21.21 -3.99 -0.87
CA LYS A 82 21.11 -5.12 -1.79
C LYS A 82 22.49 -5.78 -1.83
N ALA A 83 22.62 -6.92 -1.15
CA ALA A 83 23.84 -7.70 -1.16
C ALA A 83 23.98 -8.25 -2.58
N ARG A 84 25.08 -7.83 -3.20
CA ARG A 84 25.55 -8.17 -4.53
C ARG A 84 25.32 -9.63 -4.90
N ARG A 85 25.04 -9.86 -6.18
CA ARG A 85 25.50 -11.06 -6.88
C ARG A 85 25.71 -10.75 -8.36
N THR A 86 26.97 -10.59 -8.74
CA THR A 86 27.50 -11.03 -10.03
C THR A 86 28.98 -11.31 -9.83
N ALA A 87 29.38 -12.45 -10.39
CA ALA A 87 30.68 -13.10 -10.29
C ALA A 87 31.81 -12.28 -10.92
#